data_AF-A0A0G1IE34-F1
#
_entry.id   AF-A0A0G1IE34-F1
#
_cell.length_a   1.000
_cell.length_b   1.000
_cell.length_c   1.000
_cell.angle_alpha   90.00
_cell.angle_beta   90.00
_cell.angle_gamma   90.00
#
_symmetry.space_group_name_H-M   'P 1'
#
loop_
_entity.id
_entity.type
_entity.pdbx_description
1 polymer ?
#
loop_
_entity_poly.entity_id
_entity_poly.type
_entity_poly.pdbx_seq_one_letter_code
_entity_poly.pdbx_strand_id
1 'polypeptide(L)'
;MKNKYEKLGFIKALIDQLDQQTRMPAKVYFNYYSANFDIDQQKEVLAELKKKKLVSSYRWSDGDFVITKPSRTGLFQYWLKLHIESVPEQKPEDTKIVFNEETGDITRGGKVCPIPINTNQYFLCKALFAVPFGTPVKEIDIMEMADLARREPKRSIRDSKTVVNKKVKAKLGIDEFICWKKQRAWIKK
;
A
#
# COMPACT_ATOMS: atom_id res chain seq x y z
N MET A 1 1.34 -22.37 6.14
CA MET A 1 0.47 -23.57 5.98
C MET A 1 0.76 -24.20 4.62
N LYS A 2 1.17 -25.48 4.58
CA LYS A 2 1.61 -26.18 3.36
C LYS A 2 0.54 -26.27 2.24
N ASN A 3 -0.72 -25.93 2.52
CA ASN A 3 -1.85 -26.12 1.59
C ASN A 3 -2.64 -24.85 1.22
N LYS A 4 -2.04 -23.65 1.36
CA LYS A 4 -2.74 -22.40 1.01
C LYS A 4 -3.15 -22.36 -0.48
N TYR A 5 -2.25 -22.76 -1.37
CA TYR A 5 -2.51 -22.74 -2.82
C TYR A 5 -3.53 -23.80 -3.23
N GLU A 6 -3.46 -24.99 -2.65
CA GLU A 6 -4.45 -26.06 -2.91
C GLU A 6 -5.85 -25.68 -2.43
N LYS A 7 -5.96 -25.05 -1.26
CA LYS A 7 -7.23 -24.49 -0.78
C LYS A 7 -7.80 -23.43 -1.72
N LEU A 8 -6.94 -22.55 -2.25
CA LEU A 8 -7.35 -21.56 -3.24
C LEU A 8 -7.83 -22.21 -4.54
N GLY A 9 -7.12 -23.23 -5.02
CA GLY A 9 -7.48 -24.03 -6.20
C GLY A 9 -8.82 -24.74 -6.03
N PHE A 10 -9.04 -25.39 -4.88
CA PHE A 10 -10.29 -26.04 -4.54
C PHE A 10 -11.48 -25.08 -4.57
N ILE A 11 -11.36 -23.92 -3.91
CA ILE A 11 -12.44 -22.92 -3.88
C ILE A 11 -12.68 -22.34 -5.29
N LYS A 12 -11.61 -22.13 -6.08
CA LYS A 12 -11.72 -21.63 -7.45
C LYS A 12 -12.44 -22.64 -8.35
N ALA A 13 -12.07 -23.91 -8.31
CA ALA A 13 -12.71 -24.97 -9.07
C ALA A 13 -14.21 -25.09 -8.74
N LEU A 14 -14.59 -24.93 -7.45
CA LEU A 14 -15.99 -24.90 -7.05
C LEU A 14 -16.74 -23.70 -7.64
N ILE A 15 -16.12 -22.52 -7.67
CA ILE A 15 -16.69 -21.32 -8.31
C ILE A 15 -16.86 -21.56 -9.81
N ASP A 16 -15.84 -22.08 -10.49
CA ASP A 16 -15.87 -22.32 -11.93
C ASP A 16 -16.97 -23.30 -12.33
N GLN A 17 -17.19 -24.35 -11.51
CA GLN A 17 -18.31 -25.27 -11.72
C GLN A 17 -19.67 -24.58 -11.52
N LEU A 18 -19.79 -23.63 -10.59
CA LEU A 18 -21.00 -22.83 -10.41
C LEU A 18 -21.22 -21.83 -11.56
N ASP A 19 -20.14 -21.30 -12.13
CA ASP A 19 -20.18 -20.34 -13.23
C ASP A 19 -20.65 -20.98 -14.54
N GLN A 20 -20.38 -22.28 -14.74
CA GLN A 20 -20.88 -23.07 -15.87
C GLN A 20 -22.40 -23.31 -15.82
N GLN A 21 -23.06 -23.04 -14.69
CA GLN A 21 -24.51 -23.24 -14.55
C GLN A 21 -25.28 -21.96 -14.89
N THR A 22 -26.27 -22.08 -15.79
CA THR A 22 -27.13 -20.96 -16.21
C THR A 22 -28.06 -20.46 -15.10
N ARG A 23 -28.38 -21.30 -14.12
CA ARG A 23 -29.17 -20.98 -12.92
C ARG A 23 -28.46 -21.49 -11.69
N MET A 24 -28.67 -20.82 -10.55
CA MET A 24 -28.05 -21.24 -9.30
C MET A 24 -28.59 -22.60 -8.84
N PRO A 25 -27.73 -23.63 -8.74
CA PRO A 25 -28.17 -24.96 -8.37
C PRO A 25 -28.39 -25.05 -6.87
N ALA A 26 -29.48 -25.70 -6.46
CA ALA A 26 -29.74 -25.98 -5.04
C ALA A 26 -28.73 -26.99 -4.45
N LYS A 27 -28.14 -27.83 -5.32
CA LYS A 27 -27.15 -28.85 -4.98
C LYS A 27 -26.11 -28.98 -6.09
N VAL A 28 -24.85 -29.16 -5.71
CA VAL A 28 -23.73 -29.38 -6.62
C VAL A 28 -22.97 -30.62 -6.20
N TYR A 29 -22.62 -31.44 -7.18
CA TYR A 29 -21.72 -32.59 -7.02
C TYR A 29 -20.34 -32.13 -7.43
N PHE A 30 -19.44 -32.02 -6.47
CA PHE A 30 -18.14 -31.41 -6.65
C PHE A 30 -17.04 -32.43 -6.39
N ASN A 31 -16.18 -32.61 -7.36
CA ASN A 31 -14.99 -33.44 -7.25
C ASN A 31 -13.75 -32.59 -7.52
N TYR A 32 -12.77 -32.67 -6.63
CA TYR A 32 -11.50 -32.00 -6.80
C TYR A 32 -10.38 -32.98 -6.48
N TYR A 33 -9.55 -33.24 -7.48
CA TYR A 33 -8.39 -34.08 -7.31
C TYR A 33 -7.13 -33.23 -7.30
N SER A 34 -6.33 -33.35 -6.23
CA SER A 34 -4.97 -32.84 -6.18
C SER A 34 -4.10 -33.76 -5.35
N ALA A 35 -2.89 -34.03 -5.84
CA ALA A 35 -1.96 -34.99 -5.24
C ALA A 35 -1.54 -34.61 -3.82
N ASN A 36 -1.64 -33.33 -3.46
CA ASN A 36 -1.27 -32.80 -2.14
C ASN A 36 -2.49 -32.32 -1.33
N PHE A 37 -3.71 -32.62 -1.79
CA PHE A 37 -4.95 -32.15 -1.18
C PHE A 37 -5.96 -33.29 -1.01
N ASP A 38 -5.83 -33.99 0.11
CA ASP A 38 -6.66 -35.17 0.40
C ASP A 38 -8.11 -34.82 0.77
N ILE A 39 -8.96 -35.84 0.85
CA ILE A 39 -10.39 -35.70 1.12
C ILE A 39 -10.65 -35.05 2.50
N ASP A 40 -9.82 -35.31 3.51
CA ASP A 40 -10.04 -34.77 4.84
C ASP A 40 -9.69 -33.27 4.89
N GLN A 41 -8.65 -32.85 4.19
CA GLN A 41 -8.33 -31.44 3.97
C GLN A 41 -9.41 -30.72 3.16
N GLN A 42 -10.00 -31.38 2.16
CA GLN A 42 -11.15 -30.87 1.43
C GLN A 42 -12.38 -30.69 2.34
N LYS A 43 -12.64 -31.65 3.24
CA LYS A 43 -13.70 -31.54 4.26
C LYS A 43 -13.45 -30.37 5.21
N GLU A 44 -12.21 -30.12 5.63
CA GLU A 44 -11.86 -28.98 6.47
C GLU A 44 -12.22 -27.66 5.78
N VAL A 45 -11.89 -27.51 4.49
CA VAL A 45 -12.27 -26.31 3.72
C VAL A 45 -13.79 -26.18 3.64
N LEU A 46 -14.52 -27.26 3.35
CA LEU A 46 -15.99 -27.24 3.32
C LEU A 46 -16.59 -26.92 4.70
N ALA A 47 -15.97 -27.38 5.80
CA ALA A 47 -16.36 -27.01 7.16
C ALA A 47 -16.19 -25.52 7.42
N GLU A 48 -15.09 -24.92 6.95
CA GLU A 48 -14.88 -23.48 7.03
C GLU A 48 -15.91 -22.70 6.19
N LEU A 49 -16.18 -23.13 4.96
CA LEU A 49 -17.18 -22.51 4.09
C LEU A 49 -18.58 -22.57 4.73
N LYS A 50 -18.92 -23.69 5.38
CA LYS A 50 -20.16 -23.85 6.14
C LYS A 50 -20.24 -22.89 7.34
N LYS A 51 -19.17 -22.80 8.14
CA LYS A 51 -19.10 -21.86 9.28
C LYS A 51 -19.30 -20.40 8.83
N LYS A 52 -18.79 -20.05 7.64
CA LYS A 52 -18.95 -18.73 7.02
C LYS A 52 -20.28 -18.54 6.29
N LYS A 53 -21.19 -19.51 6.37
CA LYS A 53 -22.51 -19.51 5.70
C LYS A 53 -22.42 -19.35 4.17
N LEU A 54 -21.31 -19.80 3.57
CA LEU A 54 -21.09 -19.79 2.12
C LEU A 54 -21.69 -21.02 1.44
N VAL A 55 -21.85 -22.10 2.22
CA VAL A 55 -22.59 -23.32 1.87
C VAL A 55 -23.49 -23.68 3.05
N SER A 56 -24.64 -24.30 2.80
CA SER A 56 -25.56 -24.69 3.87
C SER A 56 -25.15 -26.01 4.53
N SER A 57 -24.84 -27.01 3.71
CA SER A 57 -24.33 -28.30 4.15
C SER A 57 -23.49 -28.96 3.06
N TYR A 58 -22.71 -29.95 3.46
CA TYR A 58 -21.98 -30.82 2.54
C TYR A 58 -22.01 -32.25 3.07
N ARG A 59 -21.89 -33.23 2.17
CA ARG A 59 -21.66 -34.64 2.50
C ARG A 59 -20.82 -35.28 1.41
N TRP A 60 -20.07 -36.32 1.77
CA TRP A 60 -19.39 -37.18 0.81
C TRP A 60 -20.33 -38.29 0.36
N SER A 61 -20.50 -38.50 -0.94
CA SER A 61 -21.34 -39.55 -1.53
C SER A 61 -20.72 -39.98 -2.85
N ASP A 62 -20.48 -41.28 -3.02
CA ASP A 62 -20.12 -41.89 -4.32
C ASP A 62 -18.94 -41.23 -5.04
N GLY A 63 -17.93 -40.79 -4.28
CA GLY A 63 -16.71 -40.16 -4.83
C GLY A 63 -16.79 -38.64 -5.01
N ASP A 64 -17.94 -38.03 -4.72
CA ASP A 64 -18.16 -36.58 -4.85
C ASP A 64 -18.60 -35.93 -3.54
N PHE A 65 -18.31 -34.64 -3.39
CA PHE A 65 -18.94 -33.79 -2.39
C PHE A 65 -20.28 -33.26 -2.89
N VAL A 66 -21.36 -33.63 -2.21
CA VAL A 66 -22.67 -33.04 -2.43
C VAL A 66 -22.82 -31.78 -1.58
N ILE A 67 -22.66 -30.62 -2.20
CA ILE A 67 -22.71 -29.30 -1.56
C ILE A 67 -24.09 -28.68 -1.78
N THR A 68 -24.74 -28.22 -0.72
CA THR A 68 -26.09 -27.64 -0.79
C THR A 68 -26.08 -26.12 -0.65
N LYS A 69 -26.91 -25.45 -1.47
CA LYS A 69 -27.09 -24.00 -1.53
C LYS A 69 -25.75 -23.22 -1.48
N PRO A 70 -24.82 -23.47 -2.42
CA PRO A 70 -23.59 -22.69 -2.47
C PRO A 70 -23.88 -21.24 -2.88
N SER A 71 -23.27 -20.29 -2.18
CA SER A 71 -23.36 -18.86 -2.48
C SER A 71 -22.26 -18.47 -3.47
N ARG A 72 -22.59 -18.32 -4.75
CA ARG A 72 -21.64 -17.91 -5.80
C ARG A 72 -20.88 -16.63 -5.45
N THR A 73 -21.61 -15.57 -5.13
CA THR A 73 -21.02 -14.27 -4.75
C THR A 73 -20.20 -14.37 -3.48
N GLY A 74 -20.68 -15.10 -2.47
CA GLY A 74 -19.97 -15.26 -1.21
C GLY A 74 -18.68 -16.05 -1.35
N LEU A 75 -18.69 -17.13 -2.14
CA LEU A 75 -17.51 -17.92 -2.46
C LEU A 75 -16.49 -17.10 -3.23
N PHE A 76 -16.92 -16.32 -4.23
CA PHE A 76 -16.04 -15.45 -5.00
C PHE A 76 -15.39 -14.36 -4.14
N GLN A 77 -16.16 -13.66 -3.30
CA GLN A 77 -15.60 -12.66 -2.38
C GLN A 77 -14.64 -13.28 -1.36
N TYR A 78 -14.95 -14.47 -0.87
CA TYR A 78 -14.08 -15.18 0.06
C TYR A 78 -12.79 -15.64 -0.62
N TRP A 79 -12.87 -16.14 -1.86
CA TRP A 79 -11.72 -16.48 -2.68
C TRP A 79 -10.84 -15.25 -2.94
N LEU A 80 -11.42 -14.10 -3.31
CA LEU A 80 -10.69 -12.84 -3.47
C LEU A 80 -9.96 -12.44 -2.18
N LYS A 81 -10.61 -12.53 -1.01
CA LYS A 81 -9.96 -12.21 0.28
C LYS A 81 -8.76 -13.13 0.59
N LEU A 82 -8.80 -14.39 0.15
CA LEU A 82 -7.70 -15.34 0.36
C LEU A 82 -6.58 -15.20 -0.68
N HIS A 83 -6.94 -14.84 -1.92
CA HIS A 83 -6.02 -14.63 -3.04
C HIS A 83 -5.30 -13.28 -2.94
N ILE A 84 -5.98 -12.26 -2.41
CA ILE A 84 -5.42 -10.94 -2.11
C ILE A 84 -4.77 -11.03 -0.72
N GLU A 85 -3.62 -11.67 -0.64
CA GLU A 85 -2.71 -11.45 0.47
C GLU A 85 -2.04 -10.09 0.23
N SER A 86 -2.47 -9.07 1.00
CA SER A 86 -1.89 -7.72 1.11
C SER A 86 -1.27 -7.13 -0.17
N VAL A 87 -2.08 -6.67 -1.11
CA VAL A 87 -1.66 -5.45 -1.82
C VAL A 87 -1.70 -4.36 -0.75
N PRO A 88 -0.57 -3.73 -0.36
CA PRO A 88 -0.64 -2.61 0.56
C PRO A 88 -1.65 -1.64 -0.06
N GLU A 89 -2.68 -1.26 0.71
CA GLU A 89 -3.63 -0.24 0.32
C GLU A 89 -2.86 0.82 -0.47
N GLN A 90 -3.14 0.95 -1.77
CA GLN A 90 -2.84 2.20 -2.45
C GLN A 90 -3.75 3.20 -1.76
N LYS A 91 -3.26 3.73 -0.63
CA LYS A 91 -3.82 4.92 -0.01
C LYS A 91 -4.00 5.91 -1.16
N PRO A 92 -5.16 6.59 -1.23
CA PRO A 92 -5.39 7.59 -2.27
C PRO A 92 -4.12 8.42 -2.37
N GLU A 93 -3.54 8.53 -3.57
CA GLU A 93 -2.30 9.25 -3.77
C GLU A 93 -2.45 10.60 -3.09
N ASP A 94 -1.85 10.73 -1.90
CA ASP A 94 -1.83 12.00 -1.21
C ASP A 94 -0.86 12.81 -2.05
N THR A 95 -1.41 13.55 -3.00
CA THR A 95 -0.67 14.46 -3.86
C THR A 95 0.03 15.53 -3.04
N LYS A 96 -0.34 15.65 -1.75
CA LYS A 96 0.29 16.49 -0.75
C LYS A 96 1.70 16.01 -0.48
N ILE A 97 2.64 16.91 -0.71
CA ILE A 97 4.04 16.72 -0.34
C ILE A 97 4.12 16.99 1.16
N VAL A 98 4.58 16.01 1.94
CA VAL A 98 4.70 16.10 3.39
C VAL A 98 6.17 15.95 3.78
N PHE A 99 6.62 16.78 4.72
CA PHE A 99 7.95 16.67 5.31
C PHE A 99 7.82 16.12 6.73
N ASN A 100 8.53 15.03 7.02
CA ASN A 100 8.63 14.49 8.37
C ASN A 100 9.86 15.07 9.08
N GLU A 101 9.65 15.84 10.14
CA GLU A 101 10.73 16.48 10.90
C GLU A 101 11.60 15.47 11.66
N GLU A 102 11.04 14.34 12.12
CA GLU A 102 11.79 13.35 12.90
C GLU A 102 12.77 12.57 12.03
N THR A 103 12.37 12.24 10.80
CA THR A 103 13.19 11.47 9.86
C THR A 103 13.92 12.32 8.83
N GLY A 104 13.50 13.57 8.61
CA GLY A 104 14.00 14.42 7.53
C GLY A 104 13.50 14.00 6.14
N ASP A 105 12.46 13.18 6.06
CA ASP A 105 11.95 12.65 4.79
C ASP A 105 10.91 13.57 4.15
N ILE A 106 11.10 13.90 2.87
CA ILE A 106 10.05 14.48 2.03
C ILE A 106 9.33 13.34 1.33
N THR A 107 8.03 13.21 1.55
CA THR A 107 7.19 12.16 0.97
C THR A 107 6.13 12.74 0.03
N ARG A 108 5.89 12.05 -1.09
CA ARG A 108 4.81 12.38 -2.04
C ARG A 108 4.39 11.12 -2.78
N GLY A 109 3.11 10.75 -2.74
CA GLY A 109 2.57 9.62 -3.51
C GLY A 109 3.41 8.33 -3.36
N GLY A 110 3.82 7.99 -2.13
CA GLY A 110 4.64 6.79 -1.84
C GLY A 110 6.13 6.90 -2.16
N LYS A 111 6.60 8.00 -2.77
CA LYS A 111 8.03 8.24 -3.02
C LYS A 111 8.65 8.99 -1.84
N VAL A 112 9.80 8.52 -1.38
CA VAL A 112 10.53 9.08 -0.23
C VAL A 112 11.83 9.73 -0.69
N CYS A 113 12.01 11.00 -0.34
CA CYS A 113 13.21 11.78 -0.57
C CYS A 113 13.87 12.15 0.78
N PRO A 114 14.86 11.36 1.24
CA PRO A 114 15.55 11.60 2.51
C PRO A 114 16.45 12.83 2.43
N ILE A 115 16.26 13.74 3.38
CA ILE A 115 17.12 14.89 3.62
C ILE A 115 17.90 14.62 4.91
N PRO A 116 19.25 14.61 4.88
CA PRO A 116 20.06 14.38 6.08
C PRO A 116 19.72 15.36 7.21
N ILE A 117 19.37 14.82 8.37
CA ILE A 117 19.03 15.57 9.59
C ILE A 117 20.23 16.41 10.03
N ASN A 118 19.98 17.54 10.72
CA ASN A 118 21.01 18.46 11.21
C ASN A 118 21.92 19.05 10.12
N THR A 119 21.41 19.15 8.89
CA THR A 119 22.09 19.87 7.80
C THR A 119 21.32 21.11 7.40
N ASN A 120 21.98 22.07 6.75
CA ASN A 120 21.32 23.26 6.20
C ASN A 120 20.18 22.93 5.23
N GLN A 121 20.20 21.75 4.58
CA GLN A 121 19.10 21.25 3.75
C GLN A 121 17.87 20.91 4.60
N TYR A 122 18.08 20.29 5.76
CA TYR A 122 17.01 19.93 6.70
C TYR A 122 16.36 21.19 7.29
N PHE A 123 17.14 22.16 7.77
CA PHE A 123 16.59 23.41 8.31
C PHE A 123 15.85 24.23 7.25
N LEU A 124 16.36 24.25 6.02
CA LEU A 124 15.66 24.86 4.88
C LEU A 124 14.29 24.20 4.64
N CYS A 125 14.23 22.86 4.64
CA CYS A 125 12.95 22.17 4.46
C CYS A 125 12.01 22.41 5.65
N LYS A 126 12.50 22.28 6.88
CA LYS A 126 11.71 22.53 8.10
C LYS A 126 11.05 23.90 8.09
N ALA A 127 11.82 24.96 7.80
CA ALA A 127 11.29 26.33 7.74
C ALA A 127 10.23 26.51 6.63
N LEU A 128 10.45 25.89 5.47
CA LEU A 128 9.55 26.03 4.31
C LEU A 128 8.26 25.20 4.43
N PHE A 129 8.30 24.05 5.10
CA PHE A 129 7.13 23.20 5.34
C PHE A 129 6.32 23.64 6.56
N ALA A 130 6.88 24.45 7.45
CA ALA A 130 6.15 25.08 8.56
C ALA A 130 5.15 26.16 8.11
N VAL A 131 5.28 26.65 6.86
CA VAL A 131 4.39 27.65 6.28
C VAL A 131 3.66 27.09 5.05
N PRO A 132 2.48 27.62 4.68
CA PRO A 132 1.78 27.21 3.46
C PRO A 132 2.64 27.41 2.21
N PHE A 133 2.51 26.53 1.22
CA PHE A 133 3.26 26.64 -0.04
C PHE A 133 2.97 27.98 -0.74
N GLY A 134 4.00 28.56 -1.35
CA GLY A 134 3.98 29.91 -1.91
C GLY A 134 4.27 31.02 -0.90
N THR A 135 4.36 30.73 0.40
CA THR A 135 4.72 31.73 1.43
C THR A 135 6.23 31.97 1.44
N PRO A 136 6.70 33.21 1.25
CA PRO A 136 8.13 33.53 1.30
C PRO A 136 8.66 33.55 2.74
N VAL A 137 9.67 32.73 3.03
CA VAL A 137 10.43 32.71 4.28
C VAL A 137 11.75 33.45 4.07
N LYS A 138 12.20 34.27 5.03
CA LYS A 138 13.46 35.02 4.90
C LYS A 138 14.65 34.11 5.15
N GLU A 139 15.76 34.38 4.45
CA GLU A 139 17.03 33.67 4.63
C GLU A 139 17.53 33.75 6.07
N ILE A 140 17.41 34.92 6.72
CA ILE A 140 17.86 35.15 8.10
C ILE A 140 17.14 34.19 9.07
N ASP A 141 15.82 34.07 8.95
CA ASP A 141 15.03 33.19 9.82
C ASP A 141 15.47 31.72 9.69
N ILE A 142 15.86 31.30 8.48
CA ILE A 142 16.36 29.94 8.20
C ILE A 142 17.80 29.79 8.73
N MET A 143 18.63 30.84 8.63
CA MET A 143 19.99 30.87 9.18
C MET A 143 19.99 30.78 10.69
N GLU A 144 19.14 31.55 11.37
CA GLU A 144 19.01 31.51 12.82
C GLU A 144 18.63 30.11 13.31
N MET A 145 17.68 29.44 12.64
CA MET A 145 17.32 28.04 12.94
C MET A 145 18.49 27.06 12.73
N ALA A 146 19.32 27.27 11.72
CA ALA A 146 20.46 26.42 11.42
C ALA A 146 21.66 26.69 12.35
N ASP A 147 21.87 27.94 12.75
CA ASP A 147 22.97 28.36 13.62
C ASP A 147 22.75 27.88 15.06
N LEU A 148 21.51 27.82 15.54
CA LEU A 148 21.15 27.21 16.84
C LEU A 148 21.52 25.71 16.93
N ALA A 149 21.74 25.03 15.80
CA ALA A 149 21.93 23.57 15.74
C ALA A 149 23.35 23.13 15.28
N ARG A 150 24.31 24.05 15.11
CA ARG A 150 25.58 23.75 14.43
C ARG A 150 26.62 22.99 15.27
N ARG A 151 27.18 21.90 14.69
CA ARG A 151 28.49 21.30 15.03
C ARG A 151 29.58 21.39 13.94
N GLU A 152 29.29 21.60 12.63
CA GLU A 152 30.28 21.97 11.56
C GLU A 152 29.64 22.04 10.13
N PRO A 153 30.31 22.45 9.00
CA PRO A 153 30.56 23.85 8.60
C PRO A 153 30.06 24.25 7.17
N LYS A 154 30.09 25.57 6.90
CA LYS A 154 30.42 26.25 5.62
C LYS A 154 29.58 26.13 4.33
N ARG A 155 28.52 25.33 4.18
CA ARG A 155 27.67 25.44 2.95
C ARG A 155 26.62 26.54 3.09
N SER A 156 26.52 27.43 2.09
CA SER A 156 25.48 28.47 2.08
C SER A 156 24.09 27.82 2.08
N ILE A 157 23.10 28.43 2.73
CA ILE A 157 21.70 28.02 2.61
C ILE A 157 21.26 28.04 1.14
N ARG A 158 21.83 28.96 0.36
CA ARG A 158 21.65 29.04 -1.09
C ARG A 158 22.11 27.78 -1.83
N ASP A 159 23.20 27.14 -1.39
CA ASP A 159 23.67 25.87 -1.97
C ASP A 159 22.74 24.71 -1.57
N SER A 160 22.17 24.79 -0.37
CA SER A 160 21.24 23.79 0.14
C SER A 160 19.97 23.69 -0.71
N LYS A 161 19.46 24.81 -1.22
CA LYS A 161 18.38 24.85 -2.22
C LYS A 161 18.71 24.00 -3.44
N THR A 162 19.88 24.18 -4.04
CA THR A 162 20.29 23.46 -5.26
C THR A 162 20.37 21.96 -5.01
N VAL A 163 20.88 21.55 -3.84
CA VAL A 163 20.98 20.14 -3.47
C VAL A 163 19.58 19.52 -3.26
N VAL A 164 18.68 20.22 -2.56
CA VAL A 164 17.30 19.75 -2.34
C VAL A 164 16.56 19.64 -3.67
N ASN A 165 16.62 20.67 -4.52
CA ASN A 165 15.97 20.63 -5.85
C ASN A 165 16.50 19.49 -6.72
N LYS A 166 17.81 19.20 -6.71
CA LYS A 166 18.36 18.04 -7.42
C LYS A 166 17.82 16.71 -6.89
N LYS A 167 17.78 16.54 -5.56
CA LYS A 167 17.24 15.33 -4.92
C LYS A 167 15.75 15.14 -5.20
N VAL A 168 14.98 16.21 -5.08
CA VAL A 168 13.54 16.24 -5.35
C VAL A 168 13.25 16.00 -6.84
N LYS A 169 14.03 16.56 -7.76
CA LYS A 169 13.94 16.24 -9.20
C LYS A 169 14.22 14.75 -9.44
N ALA A 170 15.31 14.22 -8.89
CA ALA A 170 15.71 12.82 -9.11
C ALA A 170 14.70 11.81 -8.52
N LYS A 171 14.12 12.11 -7.35
CA LYS A 171 13.25 11.16 -6.64
C LYS A 171 11.76 11.41 -6.85
N LEU A 172 11.33 12.67 -6.90
CA LEU A 172 9.92 13.07 -6.98
C LEU A 172 9.54 13.61 -8.36
N GLY A 173 10.50 13.84 -9.27
CA GLY A 173 10.24 14.35 -10.61
C GLY A 173 9.80 15.82 -10.66
N ILE A 174 10.03 16.59 -9.59
CA ILE A 174 9.61 18.00 -9.52
C ILE A 174 10.79 18.90 -9.85
N ASP A 175 10.65 19.66 -10.93
CA ASP A 175 11.58 20.71 -11.29
C ASP A 175 11.34 21.98 -10.45
N GLU A 176 12.44 22.56 -9.95
CA GLU A 176 12.44 23.82 -9.20
C GLU A 176 11.48 23.89 -8.00
N PHE A 177 11.41 22.80 -7.24
CA PHE A 177 10.52 22.68 -6.07
C PHE A 177 10.63 23.85 -5.09
N ILE A 178 11.86 24.25 -4.74
CA ILE A 178 12.15 25.43 -3.93
C ILE A 178 12.59 26.58 -4.85
N CYS A 179 11.91 27.71 -4.73
CA CYS A 179 12.23 28.97 -5.39
C CYS A 179 12.99 29.91 -4.43
N TRP A 180 13.81 30.80 -5.00
CA TRP A 180 14.59 31.76 -4.23
C TRP A 180 14.68 33.10 -4.95
N LYS A 181 14.31 34.20 -4.29
CA LYS A 181 14.38 35.57 -4.83
C LYS A 181 14.50 36.58 -3.70
N LYS A 182 15.36 37.60 -3.85
CA LYS A 182 15.56 38.69 -2.88
C LYS A 182 15.69 38.20 -1.42
N GLN A 183 16.59 37.25 -1.17
CA GLN A 183 16.84 36.64 0.16
C GLN A 183 15.61 35.96 0.80
N ARG A 184 14.66 35.53 -0.03
CA ARG A 184 13.49 34.77 0.41
C ARG A 184 13.38 33.47 -0.35
N ALA A 185 12.99 32.42 0.36
CA ALA A 185 12.75 31.09 -0.16
C ALA A 185 11.28 30.71 -0.02
N TRP A 186 10.73 29.97 -0.98
CA TRP A 186 9.38 29.41 -0.87
C TRP A 186 9.27 28.11 -1.66
N ILE A 187 8.34 27.24 -1.27
CA ILE A 187 7.94 26.07 -2.06
C ILE A 187 6.94 26.52 -3.12
N LYS A 188 7.14 26.10 -4.37
CA LYS A 188 6.21 26.38 -5.47
C LYS A 188 4.88 25.62 -5.25
N LYS A 189 3.75 26.30 -5.48
CA LYS A 189 2.42 25.67 -5.47
C LYS A 189 2.24 24.74 -6.66
#